data_AF-A0A841U023-F1
#
_entry.id   AF-A0A841U023-F1
#
_cell.length_a   1.000
_cell.length_b   1.000
_cell.length_c   1.000
_cell.angle_alpha   90.00
_cell.angle_beta   90.00
_cell.angle_gamma   90.00
#
_symmetry.space_group_name_H-M   'P 1'
#
loop_
_entity.id
_entity.type
_entity.pdbx_description
1 polymer ?
#
loop_
_entity_poly.entity_id
_entity_poly.type
_entity_poly.pdbx_seq_one_letter_code
_entity_poly.pdbx_strand_id
1 'polypeptide(L)'
;MNMQAFLITFREAMEAILIVGVILTYIRKIGETRWNKWVWTGVGLAIAASYGVALLFQVALSGYESMSNQNYLRIGIMLISTGLLTHMILFMGKQNRAYQQSVESKVATILTAGGVLNMIVHSFLVTLREGVETVFFFAAIGGGDIQSALASWGALLGVVCAGVLGFVMFKGAKRVPIGKFFKATSVFLMLISAGLLVQAVGMLQDLGILGSVYRTAGGQIGEVYNIVAFMPEHPNDEMHYIRDTGHHPLINGQVGVFFKAFLGYSHNPSVEEVVAYWGYLFLLFIGLSRRNQGGAVRTDRAADSGAAAEGARVAGGGPGQRQGA
;
A
#
# COMPACT_ATOMS: atom_id res chain seq x y z
N MET A 1 16.29 -0.12 2.39
CA MET A 1 15.59 -0.57 1.17
C MET A 1 15.09 -2.02 1.20
N ASN A 2 15.92 -3.05 1.47
CA ASN A 2 15.51 -4.47 1.38
C ASN A 2 14.20 -4.82 2.10
N MET A 3 14.02 -4.38 3.35
CA MET A 3 12.79 -4.66 4.11
C MET A 3 11.54 -4.01 3.48
N GLN A 4 11.65 -2.76 3.03
CA GLN A 4 10.54 -2.05 2.38
C GLN A 4 10.18 -2.72 1.06
N ALA A 5 11.18 -3.04 0.24
CA ALA A 5 11.01 -3.77 -1.02
C ALA A 5 10.33 -5.12 -0.79
N PHE A 6 10.71 -5.85 0.26
CA PHE A 6 10.04 -7.10 0.66
C PHE A 6 8.56 -6.87 1.01
N LEU A 7 8.26 -5.93 1.90
CA LEU A 7 6.88 -5.68 2.36
C LEU A 7 5.97 -5.22 1.21
N ILE A 8 6.50 -4.39 0.31
CA ILE A 8 5.79 -3.91 -0.87
C ILE A 8 5.56 -5.09 -1.82
N THR A 9 6.60 -5.76 -2.33
CA THR A 9 6.40 -6.83 -3.33
C THR A 9 5.59 -7.99 -2.78
N PHE A 10 5.78 -8.35 -1.52
CA PHE A 10 4.97 -9.38 -0.88
C PHE A 10 3.49 -9.01 -0.92
N ARG A 11 3.15 -7.75 -0.58
CA ARG A 11 1.76 -7.29 -0.57
C ARG A 11 1.18 -7.24 -1.99
N GLU A 12 1.86 -6.57 -2.91
CA GLU A 12 1.38 -6.41 -4.29
C GLU A 12 1.23 -7.76 -4.99
N ALA A 13 2.20 -8.66 -4.80
CA ALA A 13 2.11 -10.02 -5.34
C ALA A 13 0.98 -10.83 -4.69
N MET A 14 0.77 -10.73 -3.37
CA MET A 14 -0.36 -11.38 -2.70
C MET A 14 -1.70 -10.87 -3.20
N GLU A 15 -1.86 -9.57 -3.42
CA GLU A 15 -3.09 -8.99 -3.98
C GLU A 15 -3.35 -9.50 -5.40
N ALA A 16 -2.34 -9.45 -6.27
CA ALA A 16 -2.43 -9.99 -7.62
C ALA A 16 -2.80 -11.49 -7.61
N ILE A 17 -2.14 -12.30 -6.77
CA ILE A 17 -2.41 -13.73 -6.61
C ILE A 17 -3.84 -13.98 -6.14
N LEU A 18 -4.35 -13.20 -5.18
CA LEU A 18 -5.71 -13.34 -4.68
C LEU A 18 -6.74 -13.01 -5.75
N ILE A 19 -6.55 -11.92 -6.49
CA ILE A 19 -7.50 -11.50 -7.53
C ILE A 19 -7.51 -12.51 -8.68
N VAL A 20 -6.34 -12.87 -9.21
CA VAL A 20 -6.20 -13.87 -10.28
C VAL A 20 -6.74 -15.22 -9.81
N GLY A 21 -6.46 -15.62 -8.57
CA GLY A 21 -6.93 -16.87 -8.02
C GLY A 21 -8.44 -16.94 -7.83
N VAL A 22 -9.11 -15.83 -7.49
CA VAL A 22 -10.59 -15.77 -7.48
C VAL A 22 -11.14 -15.95 -8.89
N ILE A 23 -10.55 -15.31 -9.91
CA ILE A 23 -10.96 -15.48 -11.31
C ILE A 23 -10.80 -16.94 -11.75
N LEU A 24 -9.64 -17.55 -11.49
CA LEU A 24 -9.37 -18.95 -11.84
C LEU A 24 -10.30 -19.94 -11.09
N THR A 25 -10.58 -19.66 -9.81
CA THR A 25 -11.52 -20.46 -9.01
C THR A 25 -12.94 -20.39 -9.58
N TYR A 26 -13.35 -19.20 -10.01
CA TYR A 26 -14.66 -19.00 -10.63
C TYR A 26 -14.77 -19.69 -11.99
N ILE A 27 -13.74 -19.62 -12.85
CA ILE A 27 -13.68 -20.36 -14.11
C ILE A 27 -13.76 -21.88 -13.88
N ARG A 28 -13.13 -22.38 -12.81
CA ARG A 28 -13.25 -23.80 -12.44
C ARG A 28 -14.68 -24.16 -11.99
N LYS A 29 -15.37 -23.26 -11.28
CA LYS A 29 -16.75 -23.46 -10.79
C LYS A 29 -17.78 -23.58 -11.92
N ILE A 30 -17.58 -22.85 -13.02
CA ILE A 30 -18.46 -22.91 -14.21
C ILE A 30 -18.09 -24.05 -15.18
N GLY A 31 -17.06 -24.84 -14.90
CA GLY A 31 -16.62 -25.98 -15.73
C GLY A 31 -15.79 -25.63 -16.98
N GLU A 32 -15.66 -24.35 -17.32
CA GLU A 32 -15.03 -23.85 -18.55
C GLU A 32 -13.49 -23.65 -18.40
N THR A 33 -12.78 -24.70 -18.01
CA THR A 33 -11.32 -24.64 -17.74
C THR A 33 -10.46 -24.22 -18.94
N ARG A 34 -11.00 -24.27 -20.16
CA ARG A 34 -10.37 -23.78 -21.40
C ARG A 34 -9.97 -22.29 -21.30
N TRP A 35 -10.68 -21.52 -20.47
CA TRP A 35 -10.49 -20.09 -20.34
C TRP A 35 -9.31 -19.70 -19.44
N ASN A 36 -8.75 -20.64 -18.67
CA ASN A 36 -7.58 -20.39 -17.82
C ASN A 36 -6.39 -19.86 -18.62
N LYS A 37 -6.18 -20.35 -19.84
CA LYS A 37 -5.06 -19.92 -20.70
C LYS A 37 -5.12 -18.41 -20.96
N TRP A 38 -6.32 -17.87 -21.18
CA TRP A 38 -6.53 -16.45 -21.48
C TRP A 38 -6.29 -15.54 -20.27
N VAL A 39 -6.63 -16.00 -19.07
CA VAL A 39 -6.28 -15.29 -17.83
C VAL A 39 -4.76 -15.18 -17.70
N TRP A 40 -4.04 -16.29 -17.90
CA TRP A 40 -2.58 -16.30 -17.86
C TRP A 40 -1.94 -15.46 -18.97
N THR A 41 -2.53 -15.41 -20.17
CA THR A 41 -2.10 -14.48 -21.23
C THR A 41 -2.22 -13.03 -20.77
N GLY A 42 -3.36 -12.64 -20.18
CA GLY A 42 -3.54 -11.27 -19.68
C GLY A 42 -2.59 -10.92 -18.53
N VAL A 43 -2.34 -11.86 -17.61
CA VAL A 43 -1.34 -11.70 -16.53
C VAL A 43 0.07 -11.54 -17.10
N GLY A 44 0.46 -12.38 -18.06
CA GLY A 44 1.77 -12.28 -18.73
C GLY A 44 1.97 -10.94 -19.46
N LEU A 45 0.93 -10.48 -20.18
CA LEU A 45 0.93 -9.17 -20.82
C LEU A 45 1.04 -8.03 -19.79
N ALA A 46 0.37 -8.15 -18.65
CA ALA A 46 0.41 -7.14 -17.60
C ALA A 46 1.79 -7.04 -16.95
N ILE A 47 2.46 -8.18 -16.70
CA ILE A 47 3.83 -8.21 -16.18
C ILE A 47 4.79 -7.55 -17.18
N ALA A 48 4.70 -7.91 -18.47
CA ALA A 48 5.53 -7.31 -19.51
C ALA A 48 5.29 -5.80 -19.64
N ALA A 49 4.03 -5.37 -19.62
CA ALA A 49 3.67 -3.95 -19.66
C ALA A 49 4.15 -3.20 -18.40
N SER A 50 4.05 -3.80 -17.21
CA SER A 50 4.54 -3.19 -15.96
C SER A 50 6.05 -3.02 -15.96
N TYR A 51 6.79 -4.00 -16.50
CA TYR A 51 8.23 -3.85 -16.71
C TYR A 51 8.55 -2.76 -17.73
N GLY A 52 7.76 -2.64 -18.81
CA GLY A 52 7.85 -1.52 -19.75
C GLY A 52 7.64 -0.15 -19.10
N VAL A 53 6.65 -0.04 -18.20
CA VAL A 53 6.42 1.19 -17.40
C VAL A 53 7.61 1.48 -16.49
N ALA A 54 8.19 0.47 -15.84
CA ALA A 54 9.39 0.64 -15.03
C ALA A 54 10.57 1.19 -15.83
N LEU A 55 10.83 0.65 -17.03
CA LEU A 55 11.88 1.14 -17.93
C LEU A 55 11.61 2.56 -18.41
N LEU A 56 10.37 2.87 -18.79
CA LEU A 56 9.98 4.21 -19.22
C LEU A 56 10.20 5.24 -18.11
N PHE A 57 9.82 4.88 -16.87
CA PHE A 57 10.10 5.71 -15.70
C PHE A 57 11.60 5.89 -15.44
N GLN A 58 12.38 4.81 -15.54
CA GLN A 58 13.83 4.89 -15.34
C GLN A 58 14.49 5.83 -16.37
N VAL A 59 14.10 5.71 -17.64
CA VAL A 59 14.60 6.59 -18.72
C VAL A 59 14.17 8.04 -18.47
N ALA A 60 12.90 8.26 -18.12
CA ALA A 60 12.40 9.59 -17.79
C ALA A 60 13.16 10.21 -16.62
N LEU A 61 13.49 9.44 -15.59
CA LEU A 61 14.26 9.86 -14.42
C LEU A 61 15.72 10.18 -14.76
N SER A 62 16.35 9.38 -15.61
CA SER A 62 17.74 9.59 -16.03
C SER A 62 17.91 10.70 -17.08
N GLY A 63 16.84 11.05 -17.81
CA GLY A 63 16.89 12.02 -18.90
C GLY A 63 16.95 13.49 -18.47
N TYR A 64 16.82 13.79 -17.18
CA TYR A 64 16.97 15.15 -16.66
C TYR A 64 18.41 15.38 -16.18
N GLU A 65 19.20 16.10 -16.99
CA GLU A 65 20.63 16.35 -16.69
C GLU A 65 20.88 17.39 -15.59
N SER A 66 19.89 18.23 -15.26
CA SER A 66 20.03 19.22 -14.18
C SER A 66 19.67 18.59 -12.82
N MET A 67 20.60 18.68 -11.87
CA MET A 67 20.43 18.26 -10.47
C MET A 67 19.14 18.85 -9.85
N SER A 68 18.79 20.09 -10.20
CA SER A 68 17.57 20.75 -9.70
C SER A 68 16.31 20.05 -10.22
N ASN A 69 16.23 19.77 -11.53
CA ASN A 69 15.09 19.09 -12.15
C ASN A 69 14.93 17.65 -11.63
N GLN A 70 16.04 16.98 -11.34
CA GLN A 70 16.01 15.63 -10.75
C GLN A 70 15.40 15.63 -9.34
N ASN A 71 15.72 16.64 -8.51
CA ASN A 71 15.15 16.77 -7.17
C ASN A 71 13.64 17.06 -7.21
N TYR A 72 13.15 17.91 -8.12
CA TYR A 72 11.71 18.13 -8.30
C TYR A 72 10.96 16.85 -8.68
N LEU A 73 11.53 16.06 -9.59
CA LEU A 73 10.93 14.81 -10.03
C LEU A 73 10.90 13.78 -8.87
N ARG A 74 11.98 13.69 -8.08
CA ARG A 74 12.03 12.85 -6.87
C ARG A 74 10.97 13.24 -5.84
N ILE A 75 10.82 14.53 -5.54
CA ILE A 75 9.75 15.04 -4.65
C ILE A 75 8.39 14.64 -5.20
N GLY A 76 8.15 14.84 -6.50
CA GLY A 76 6.90 14.46 -7.17
C GLY A 76 6.58 12.97 -7.01
N ILE A 77 7.55 12.09 -7.22
CA ILE A 77 7.38 10.65 -7.04
C ILE A 77 7.08 10.30 -5.58
N MET A 78 7.76 10.91 -4.61
CA MET A 78 7.50 10.65 -3.20
C MET A 78 6.10 11.09 -2.78
N LEU A 79 5.63 12.25 -3.25
CA LEU A 79 4.27 12.74 -2.97
C LEU A 79 3.20 11.88 -3.65
N ILE A 80 3.38 11.54 -4.93
CA ILE A 80 2.47 10.65 -5.65
C ILE A 80 2.42 9.28 -4.96
N SER A 81 3.57 8.72 -4.61
CA SER A 81 3.66 7.43 -3.94
C SER A 81 3.01 7.49 -2.56
N THR A 82 3.23 8.54 -1.78
CA THR A 82 2.54 8.77 -0.50
C THR A 82 1.01 8.78 -0.71
N GLY A 83 0.52 9.46 -1.74
CA GLY A 83 -0.90 9.48 -2.09
C GLY A 83 -1.45 8.10 -2.47
N LEU A 84 -0.71 7.35 -3.30
CA LEU A 84 -1.07 5.99 -3.71
C LEU A 84 -1.07 5.01 -2.52
N LEU A 85 -0.06 5.05 -1.65
CA LEU A 85 -0.02 4.26 -0.41
C LEU A 85 -1.22 4.62 0.48
N THR A 86 -1.48 5.91 0.69
CA THR A 86 -2.63 6.39 1.48
C THR A 86 -3.94 5.84 0.92
N HIS A 87 -4.14 5.95 -0.39
CA HIS A 87 -5.31 5.43 -1.06
C HIS A 87 -5.44 3.93 -0.83
N MET A 88 -4.38 3.14 -1.01
CA MET A 88 -4.39 1.70 -0.78
C MET A 88 -4.70 1.33 0.67
N ILE A 89 -4.04 1.96 1.65
CA ILE A 89 -4.29 1.75 3.09
C ILE A 89 -5.77 2.02 3.40
N LEU A 90 -6.32 3.09 2.84
CA LEU A 90 -7.73 3.47 3.00
C LEU A 90 -8.69 2.66 2.13
N PHE A 91 -8.26 1.93 1.11
CA PHE A 91 -9.13 1.07 0.30
C PHE A 91 -9.12 -0.39 0.75
N MET A 92 -8.01 -0.90 1.29
CA MET A 92 -7.87 -2.31 1.69
C MET A 92 -8.76 -2.75 2.85
N GLY A 93 -9.09 -1.86 3.80
CA GLY A 93 -10.00 -2.19 4.91
C GLY A 93 -11.45 -2.53 4.52
N LYS A 94 -11.85 -2.42 3.23
CA LYS A 94 -13.16 -2.84 2.67
C LYS A 94 -13.13 -4.33 2.29
N GLN A 95 -11.95 -4.94 2.25
CA GLN A 95 -11.67 -6.20 1.58
C GLN A 95 -11.80 -7.41 2.52
N ASN A 96 -12.68 -7.31 3.52
CA ASN A 96 -13.09 -8.45 4.33
C ASN A 96 -14.52 -8.84 3.94
N ARG A 97 -14.68 -10.06 3.41
CA ARG A 97 -15.93 -10.73 2.99
C ARG A 97 -16.74 -10.16 1.81
N ALA A 98 -16.84 -8.85 1.62
CA ALA A 98 -17.70 -8.27 0.56
C ALA A 98 -17.17 -8.46 -0.88
N TYR A 99 -15.86 -8.59 -1.07
CA TYR A 99 -15.25 -8.78 -2.40
C TYR A 99 -15.47 -10.19 -2.96
N GLN A 100 -15.55 -11.23 -2.13
CA GLN A 100 -15.87 -12.59 -2.62
C GLN A 100 -17.26 -12.64 -3.26
N GLN A 101 -18.24 -11.91 -2.71
CA GLN A 101 -19.60 -11.83 -3.26
C GLN A 101 -19.70 -10.86 -4.45
N SER A 102 -18.98 -9.73 -4.43
CA SER A 102 -19.00 -8.77 -5.56
C SER A 102 -18.23 -9.26 -6.78
N VAL A 103 -17.17 -10.06 -6.61
CA VAL A 103 -16.42 -10.65 -7.74
C VAL A 103 -17.21 -11.80 -8.36
N GLU A 104 -17.91 -12.63 -7.58
CA GLU A 104 -18.84 -13.62 -8.14
C GLU A 104 -19.90 -12.97 -9.03
N SER A 105 -20.50 -11.84 -8.59
CA SER A 105 -21.50 -11.09 -9.38
C SER A 105 -20.90 -10.46 -10.64
N LYS A 106 -19.73 -9.81 -10.56
CA LYS A 106 -19.11 -9.13 -11.72
C LYS A 106 -18.53 -10.10 -12.75
N VAL A 107 -17.97 -11.23 -12.31
CA VAL A 107 -17.46 -12.25 -13.24
C VAL A 107 -18.64 -13.03 -13.86
N ALA A 108 -19.78 -13.16 -13.17
CA ALA A 108 -21.02 -13.64 -13.78
C ALA A 108 -21.48 -12.75 -14.95
N THR A 109 -21.42 -11.42 -14.80
CA THR A 109 -21.73 -10.46 -15.88
C THR A 109 -20.72 -10.51 -17.03
N ILE A 110 -19.42 -10.66 -16.73
CA ILE A 110 -18.37 -10.75 -17.76
C ILE A 110 -18.49 -12.04 -18.58
N LEU A 111 -18.91 -13.15 -17.96
CA LEU A 111 -19.19 -14.40 -18.67
C LEU A 111 -20.48 -14.35 -19.50
N THR A 112 -21.51 -13.61 -19.06
CA THR A 112 -22.76 -13.49 -19.82
C THR A 112 -22.61 -12.66 -21.08
N ALA A 113 -21.63 -11.74 -21.13
CA ALA A 113 -21.32 -10.92 -22.32
C ALA A 113 -20.33 -11.57 -23.32
N GLY A 114 -19.83 -12.78 -23.01
CA GLY A 114 -19.20 -13.69 -23.97
C GLY A 114 -18.05 -13.14 -24.82
N GLY A 115 -16.80 -13.22 -24.35
CA GLY A 115 -15.64 -13.00 -25.22
C GLY A 115 -14.31 -13.32 -24.57
N VAL A 116 -13.48 -14.14 -25.24
CA VAL A 116 -12.09 -14.43 -24.87
C VAL A 116 -11.31 -13.14 -24.57
N LEU A 117 -11.54 -12.11 -25.39
CA LEU A 117 -10.93 -10.80 -25.26
C LEU A 117 -11.25 -10.11 -23.93
N ASN A 118 -12.50 -10.18 -23.45
CA ASN A 118 -12.89 -9.55 -22.18
C ASN A 118 -12.17 -10.17 -20.98
N MET A 119 -11.93 -11.48 -21.01
CA MET A 119 -11.19 -12.16 -19.95
C MET A 119 -9.73 -11.73 -19.92
N ILE A 120 -9.07 -11.68 -21.09
CA ILE A 120 -7.68 -11.22 -21.23
C ILE A 120 -7.57 -9.76 -20.76
N VAL A 121 -8.43 -8.87 -21.26
CA VAL A 121 -8.41 -7.45 -20.91
C VAL A 121 -8.67 -7.24 -19.42
N HIS A 122 -9.62 -7.97 -18.84
CA HIS A 122 -9.91 -7.84 -17.41
C HIS A 122 -8.74 -8.29 -16.54
N SER A 123 -8.20 -9.50 -16.78
CA SER A 123 -7.05 -9.99 -16.02
C SER A 123 -5.81 -9.13 -16.25
N PHE A 124 -5.63 -8.61 -17.47
CA PHE A 124 -4.59 -7.64 -17.81
C PHE A 124 -4.72 -6.35 -17.01
N LEU A 125 -5.85 -5.64 -17.09
CA LEU A 125 -6.03 -4.32 -16.45
C LEU A 125 -5.92 -4.41 -14.93
N VAL A 126 -6.47 -5.47 -14.34
CA VAL A 126 -6.41 -5.67 -12.90
C VAL A 126 -4.99 -5.95 -12.44
N THR A 127 -4.25 -6.82 -13.14
CA THR A 127 -2.85 -7.13 -12.79
C THR A 127 -1.91 -5.95 -13.11
N LEU A 128 -2.17 -5.23 -14.20
CA LEU A 128 -1.39 -4.07 -14.63
C LEU A 128 -1.45 -2.97 -13.57
N ARG A 129 -2.62 -2.75 -12.96
CA ARG A 129 -2.76 -1.77 -11.88
C ARG A 129 -1.81 -2.06 -10.72
N GLU A 130 -1.80 -3.29 -10.20
CA GLU A 130 -0.91 -3.69 -9.11
C GLU A 130 0.57 -3.57 -9.53
N GLY A 131 0.87 -3.90 -10.79
CA GLY A 131 2.21 -3.73 -11.35
C GLY A 131 2.66 -2.26 -11.45
N VAL A 132 1.80 -1.36 -11.92
CA VAL A 132 2.07 0.08 -11.99
C VAL A 132 2.24 0.67 -10.58
N GLU A 133 1.38 0.31 -9.63
CA GLU A 133 1.50 0.74 -8.23
C GLU A 133 2.84 0.27 -7.63
N THR A 134 3.27 -0.97 -7.91
CA THR A 134 4.61 -1.48 -7.55
C THR A 134 5.72 -0.61 -8.13
N VAL A 135 5.65 -0.22 -9.41
CA VAL A 135 6.68 0.64 -10.03
C VAL A 135 6.80 1.98 -9.33
N PHE A 136 5.69 2.64 -9.02
CA PHE A 136 5.71 3.91 -8.30
C PHE A 136 6.35 3.76 -6.91
N PHE A 137 5.99 2.71 -6.17
CA PHE A 137 6.56 2.47 -4.84
C PHE A 137 8.07 2.22 -4.89
N PHE A 138 8.51 1.45 -5.88
CA PHE A 138 9.94 1.20 -6.10
C PHE A 138 10.70 2.45 -6.51
N ALA A 139 10.10 3.32 -7.32
CA ALA A 139 10.68 4.62 -7.65
C ALA A 139 10.84 5.51 -6.42
N ALA A 140 9.87 5.48 -5.50
CA ALA A 140 9.91 6.26 -4.26
C ALA A 140 11.01 5.78 -3.31
N ILE A 141 11.06 4.47 -3.01
CA ILE A 141 12.03 3.91 -2.04
C ILE A 141 13.45 3.82 -2.63
N GLY A 142 13.58 3.74 -3.95
CA GLY A 142 14.85 3.67 -4.67
C GLY A 142 15.49 5.04 -4.96
N GLY A 143 14.87 6.14 -4.54
CA GLY A 143 15.40 7.48 -4.82
C GLY A 143 15.50 7.81 -6.32
N GLY A 144 14.64 7.20 -7.13
CA GLY A 144 14.67 7.31 -8.59
C GLY A 144 15.51 6.24 -9.31
N ASP A 145 16.11 5.29 -8.61
CA ASP A 145 16.70 4.09 -9.23
C ASP A 145 15.80 2.88 -8.99
N ILE A 146 14.88 2.67 -9.93
CA ILE A 146 13.87 1.61 -9.86
C ILE A 146 14.54 0.24 -10.07
N GLN A 147 15.57 0.18 -10.92
CA GLN A 147 16.21 -1.08 -11.29
C GLN A 147 17.00 -1.67 -10.13
N SER A 148 17.78 -0.86 -9.39
CA SER A 148 18.47 -1.35 -8.19
C SER A 148 17.48 -1.72 -7.08
N ALA A 149 16.38 -0.99 -6.95
CA ALA A 149 15.32 -1.35 -6.04
C ALA A 149 14.70 -2.71 -6.38
N LEU A 150 14.30 -2.93 -7.64
CA LEU A 150 13.70 -4.17 -8.12
C LEU A 150 14.65 -5.37 -8.02
N ALA A 151 15.95 -5.16 -8.22
CA ALA A 151 16.98 -6.19 -8.09
C ALA A 151 17.34 -6.52 -6.63
N SER A 152 16.75 -5.84 -5.65
CA SER A 152 17.03 -6.08 -4.23
C SER A 152 16.60 -7.49 -3.79
N TRP A 153 17.36 -8.07 -2.86
CA TRP A 153 17.02 -9.37 -2.26
C TRP A 153 15.64 -9.35 -1.59
N GLY A 154 15.27 -8.18 -1.04
CA GLY A 154 13.96 -7.96 -0.46
C GLY A 154 12.82 -8.16 -1.46
N ALA A 155 12.93 -7.55 -2.64
CA ALA A 155 11.92 -7.66 -3.70
C ALA A 155 11.71 -9.12 -4.11
N LEU A 156 12.81 -9.84 -4.36
CA LEU A 156 12.79 -11.26 -4.73
C LEU A 156 12.16 -12.14 -3.64
N LEU A 157 12.59 -11.97 -2.38
CA LEU A 157 12.06 -12.71 -1.26
C LEU A 157 10.55 -12.44 -1.07
N GLY A 158 10.10 -11.20 -1.27
CA GLY A 158 8.68 -10.86 -1.15
C GLY A 158 7.83 -11.59 -2.19
N VAL A 159 8.26 -11.62 -3.46
CA VAL A 159 7.57 -12.36 -4.53
C VAL A 159 7.56 -13.88 -4.26
N VAL A 160 8.70 -14.45 -3.85
CA VAL A 160 8.81 -15.88 -3.55
C VAL A 160 7.90 -16.25 -2.38
N CYS A 161 7.93 -15.49 -1.28
CA CYS A 161 7.08 -15.74 -0.12
C CYS A 161 5.59 -15.58 -0.45
N ALA A 162 5.22 -14.58 -1.25
CA ALA A 162 3.84 -14.40 -1.72
C ALA A 162 3.38 -15.59 -2.59
N GLY A 163 4.23 -16.07 -3.50
CA GLY A 163 3.96 -17.25 -4.32
C GLY A 163 3.78 -18.52 -3.50
N VAL A 164 4.65 -18.76 -2.51
CA VAL A 164 4.54 -19.90 -1.59
C VAL A 164 3.24 -19.83 -0.79
N LEU A 165 2.94 -18.67 -0.19
CA LEU A 165 1.72 -18.49 0.60
C LEU A 165 0.47 -18.64 -0.27
N GLY A 166 0.46 -18.05 -1.46
CA GLY A 166 -0.59 -18.20 -2.46
C GLY A 166 -0.83 -19.66 -2.84
N PHE A 167 0.23 -20.41 -3.13
CA PHE A 167 0.14 -21.84 -3.44
C PHE A 167 -0.46 -22.64 -2.30
N VAL A 168 0.00 -22.41 -1.06
CA VAL A 168 -0.55 -23.06 0.14
C VAL A 168 -2.02 -22.73 0.32
N MET A 169 -2.45 -21.50 0.01
CA MET A 169 -3.85 -21.07 0.13
C MET A 169 -4.76 -21.73 -0.90
N PHE A 170 -4.32 -21.88 -2.15
CA PHE A 170 -5.15 -22.50 -3.20
C PHE A 170 -5.14 -24.03 -3.17
N LYS A 171 -4.09 -24.65 -2.62
CA LYS A 171 -3.97 -26.11 -2.48
C LYS A 171 -4.42 -26.64 -1.11
N GLY A 172 -4.33 -25.84 -0.06
CA GLY A 172 -4.56 -26.25 1.32
C GLY A 172 -5.95 -25.90 1.86
N ALA A 173 -6.54 -26.81 2.64
CA ALA A 173 -7.81 -26.59 3.36
C ALA A 173 -7.71 -25.64 4.58
N LYS A 174 -6.55 -25.00 4.81
CA LYS A 174 -6.31 -24.14 5.97
C LYS A 174 -6.78 -22.70 5.69
N ARG A 175 -7.76 -22.23 6.48
CA ARG A 175 -8.20 -20.83 6.49
C ARG A 175 -7.14 -19.94 7.14
N VAL A 176 -6.26 -19.35 6.32
CA VAL A 176 -5.34 -18.31 6.78
C VAL A 176 -6.14 -17.04 7.10
N PRO A 177 -5.97 -16.40 8.27
CA PRO A 177 -6.67 -15.16 8.61
C PRO A 177 -6.03 -13.96 7.88
N ILE A 178 -6.24 -13.90 6.57
CA ILE A 178 -5.70 -12.91 5.62
C ILE A 178 -5.98 -11.46 6.09
N GLY A 179 -7.14 -11.22 6.68
CA GLY A 179 -7.51 -9.90 7.20
C GLY A 179 -6.58 -9.40 8.33
N LYS A 180 -6.09 -10.28 9.20
CA LYS A 180 -5.13 -9.90 10.26
C LYS A 180 -3.77 -9.59 9.66
N PHE A 181 -3.37 -10.39 8.67
CA PHE A 181 -2.11 -10.20 7.96
C PHE A 181 -2.06 -8.86 7.23
N PHE A 182 -3.07 -8.54 6.40
CA PHE A 182 -3.12 -7.26 5.69
C PHE A 182 -3.25 -6.07 6.63
N LYS A 183 -3.91 -6.23 7.78
CA LYS A 183 -3.95 -5.18 8.80
C LYS A 183 -2.55 -4.90 9.38
N ALA A 184 -1.76 -5.94 9.64
CA ALA A 184 -0.40 -5.80 10.13
C ALA A 184 0.52 -5.15 9.08
N THR A 185 0.48 -5.61 7.83
CA THR A 185 1.30 -5.01 6.75
C THR A 185 0.88 -3.57 6.42
N SER A 186 -0.41 -3.25 6.56
CA SER A 186 -0.91 -1.87 6.41
C SER A 186 -0.31 -0.92 7.44
N VAL A 187 -0.07 -1.37 8.69
CA VAL A 187 0.61 -0.54 9.71
C VAL A 187 2.02 -0.19 9.28
N PHE A 188 2.78 -1.16 8.76
CA PHE A 188 4.12 -0.88 8.24
C PHE A 188 4.10 0.06 7.03
N LEU A 189 3.13 -0.08 6.13
CA LEU A 189 2.98 0.85 5.00
C LEU A 189 2.56 2.26 5.43
N MET A 190 1.75 2.41 6.48
CA MET A 190 1.46 3.73 7.05
C MET A 190 2.73 4.45 7.50
N LEU A 191 3.66 3.71 8.15
CA LEU A 191 4.93 4.25 8.60
C LEU A 191 5.86 4.62 7.43
N ILE A 192 5.95 3.74 6.42
CA ILE A 192 6.74 4.01 5.20
C ILE A 192 6.18 5.24 4.48
N SER A 193 4.85 5.34 4.34
CA SER A 193 4.21 6.48 3.68
C SER A 193 4.41 7.79 4.43
N ALA A 194 4.35 7.76 5.77
CA ALA A 194 4.67 8.91 6.60
C ALA A 194 6.13 9.34 6.41
N GLY A 195 7.05 8.38 6.32
CA GLY A 195 8.46 8.66 6.06
C GLY A 195 8.75 9.20 4.67
N LEU A 196 8.03 8.74 3.62
CA LEU A 196 8.12 9.33 2.28
C LEU A 196 7.62 10.78 2.27
N LEU A 197 6.55 11.07 3.01
CA LEU A 197 6.03 12.43 3.14
C LEU A 197 7.04 13.36 3.83
N VAL A 198 7.62 12.93 4.94
CA VAL A 198 8.65 13.70 5.66
C VAL A 198 9.85 13.98 4.77
N GLN A 199 10.36 12.97 4.06
CA GLN A 199 11.47 13.16 3.12
C GLN A 199 11.13 14.13 1.98
N ALA A 200 9.90 14.10 1.47
CA ALA A 200 9.44 15.07 0.48
C ALA A 200 9.39 16.50 1.06
N VAL A 201 8.94 16.66 2.31
CA VAL A 201 8.94 17.97 3.02
C VAL A 201 10.36 18.47 3.23
N GLY A 202 11.28 17.63 3.71
CA GLY A 202 12.70 17.99 3.88
C GLY A 202 13.35 18.44 2.57
N MET A 203 13.15 17.70 1.47
CA MET A 203 13.67 18.12 0.16
C MET A 203 13.03 19.42 -0.37
N LEU A 204 11.75 19.68 -0.07
CA LEU A 204 11.12 20.96 -0.40
C LEU A 204 11.72 22.12 0.40
N GLN A 205 12.14 21.86 1.64
CA GLN A 205 12.86 22.82 2.49
C GLN A 205 14.28 23.06 1.99
N ASP A 206 15.00 22.02 1.60
CA ASP A 206 16.36 22.10 1.03
C ASP A 206 16.39 22.91 -0.27
N LEU A 207 15.35 22.82 -1.09
CA LEU A 207 15.19 23.61 -2.32
C LEU A 207 14.70 25.05 -2.06
N GLY A 208 14.41 25.41 -0.82
CA GLY A 208 13.89 26.74 -0.44
C GLY A 208 12.46 27.01 -0.91
N ILE A 209 11.72 25.98 -1.36
CA ILE A 209 10.33 26.08 -1.81
C ILE A 209 9.41 26.19 -0.58
N LEU A 210 9.73 25.43 0.47
CA LEU A 210 8.98 25.41 1.72
C LEU A 210 9.85 26.05 2.81
N GLY A 211 9.36 27.12 3.44
CA GLY A 211 10.04 27.76 4.56
C GLY A 211 9.79 27.03 5.87
N SER A 212 10.64 27.25 6.87
CA SER A 212 10.36 26.81 8.24
C SER A 212 9.86 27.96 9.12
N VAL A 213 8.90 27.62 9.99
CA VAL A 213 8.31 28.44 11.04
C VAL A 213 9.34 28.75 12.13
N TYR A 214 10.23 27.80 12.42
CA TYR A 214 11.30 27.97 13.39
C TYR A 214 12.63 28.16 12.65
N ARG A 215 13.30 29.29 12.91
CA ARG A 215 14.62 29.59 12.34
C ARG A 215 15.60 29.97 13.44
N THR A 216 16.85 29.55 13.28
CA THR A 216 17.93 29.95 14.18
C THR A 216 18.27 31.43 13.98
N ALA A 217 18.99 32.03 14.93
CA ALA A 217 19.45 33.42 14.81
C ALA A 217 20.32 33.67 13.56
N GLY A 218 20.92 32.62 12.99
CA GLY A 218 21.68 32.65 11.74
C GLY A 218 20.85 32.49 10.47
N GLY A 219 19.51 32.42 10.57
CA GLY A 219 18.60 32.29 9.44
C GLY A 219 18.47 30.86 8.87
N GLN A 220 19.12 29.87 9.48
CA GLN A 220 18.99 28.46 9.13
C GLN A 220 17.68 27.88 9.69
N ILE A 221 17.22 26.79 9.08
CA ILE A 221 16.05 26.04 9.57
C ILE A 221 16.35 25.53 10.98
N GLY A 222 15.46 25.81 11.93
CA GLY A 222 15.65 25.40 13.31
C GLY A 222 15.23 23.95 13.51
N GLU A 223 16.11 23.17 14.13
CA GLU A 223 15.88 21.78 14.48
C GLU A 223 15.03 21.69 15.75
N VAL A 224 14.02 20.80 15.79
CA VAL A 224 13.16 20.58 16.97
C VAL A 224 13.94 19.89 18.09
N TYR A 225 14.76 18.93 17.70
CA TYR A 225 15.68 18.19 18.56
C TYR A 225 16.89 17.80 17.74
N ASN A 226 18.02 17.49 18.38
CA ASN A 226 19.18 16.91 17.72
C ASN A 226 19.68 15.72 18.53
N ILE A 227 19.54 14.52 17.96
CA ILE A 227 19.92 13.24 18.59
C ILE A 227 20.97 12.49 17.75
N VAL A 228 21.80 13.23 17.01
CA VAL A 228 22.90 12.66 16.21
C VAL A 228 23.83 11.77 17.03
N ALA A 229 24.07 12.13 18.30
CA ALA A 229 24.90 11.37 19.23
C ALA A 229 24.32 9.98 19.56
N PHE A 230 23.00 9.84 19.51
CA PHE A 230 22.32 8.58 19.77
C PHE A 230 22.25 7.72 18.51
N MET A 231 21.72 8.27 17.41
CA MET A 231 21.56 7.56 16.15
C MET A 231 21.58 8.53 14.96
N PRO A 232 22.73 8.67 14.27
CA PRO A 232 22.84 9.46 13.05
C PRO A 232 22.05 8.82 11.91
N GLU A 233 21.55 9.61 10.98
CA GLU A 233 20.69 9.11 9.90
C GLU A 233 21.44 8.56 8.69
N HIS A 234 22.68 9.00 8.48
CA HIS A 234 23.57 8.51 7.44
C HIS A 234 24.97 8.27 8.03
N PRO A 235 25.77 7.34 7.45
CA PRO A 235 27.19 7.21 7.78
C PRO A 235 27.99 8.52 7.64
N ASN A 236 27.52 9.46 6.84
CA ASN A 236 28.18 10.77 6.70
C ASN A 236 27.98 11.62 7.95
N ASP A 237 26.79 11.58 8.55
CA ASP A 237 26.50 12.31 9.79
C ASP A 237 27.26 11.70 10.97
N GLU A 238 27.46 10.37 10.96
CA GLU A 238 28.38 9.71 11.89
C GLU A 238 29.80 10.23 11.74
N MET A 239 30.33 10.34 10.51
CA MET A 239 31.66 10.91 10.28
C MET A 239 31.75 12.38 10.70
N HIS A 240 30.73 13.19 10.42
CA HIS A 240 30.67 14.59 10.82
C HIS A 240 30.66 14.72 12.35
N TYR A 241 29.86 13.89 13.03
CA TYR A 241 29.80 13.88 14.49
C TYR A 241 31.14 13.47 15.12
N ILE A 242 31.80 12.44 14.60
CA ILE A 242 33.13 12.01 15.08
C ILE A 242 34.16 13.11 14.84
N ARG A 243 34.13 13.76 13.68
CA ARG A 243 35.03 14.87 13.35
C ARG A 243 34.85 16.05 14.30
N ASP A 244 33.61 16.41 14.62
CA ASP A 244 33.29 17.63 15.36
C ASP A 244 33.37 17.44 16.89
N THR A 245 33.10 16.23 17.39
CA THR A 245 33.08 15.94 18.84
C THR A 245 34.19 15.02 19.32
N GLY A 246 34.86 14.29 18.42
CA GLY A 246 35.84 13.26 18.78
C GLY A 246 35.22 11.99 19.38
N HIS A 247 33.89 11.87 19.42
CA HIS A 247 33.17 10.75 19.99
C HIS A 247 32.40 9.96 18.93
N HIS A 248 32.29 8.64 19.14
CA HIS A 248 31.45 7.79 18.33
C HIS A 248 29.99 7.84 18.80
N PRO A 249 29.02 7.87 17.88
CA PRO A 249 27.61 7.76 18.24
C PRO A 249 27.32 6.36 18.80
N LEU A 250 26.28 6.26 19.63
CA LEU A 250 25.89 4.99 20.28
C LEU A 250 25.45 3.92 19.28
N ILE A 251 24.80 4.35 18.20
CA ILE A 251 24.29 3.49 17.13
C ILE A 251 24.91 3.94 15.81
N ASN A 252 25.33 2.97 14.99
CA ASN A 252 25.92 3.24 13.67
C ASN A 252 24.90 3.86 12.69
N GLY A 253 25.37 4.73 11.79
CA GLY A 253 24.55 5.40 10.77
C GLY A 253 23.82 4.45 9.81
N GLN A 254 24.28 3.22 9.61
CA GLN A 254 23.55 2.21 8.82
C GLN A 254 22.18 1.86 9.42
N VAL A 255 22.09 1.82 10.75
CA VAL A 255 20.82 1.57 11.46
C VAL A 255 19.92 2.80 11.32
N GLY A 256 20.49 4.00 11.35
CA GLY A 256 19.79 5.24 11.04
C GLY A 256 19.17 5.25 9.66
N VAL A 257 19.91 4.83 8.62
CA VAL A 257 19.39 4.71 7.24
C VAL A 257 18.20 3.76 7.19
N PHE A 258 18.24 2.65 7.95
CA PHE A 258 17.11 1.73 8.05
C PHE A 258 15.88 2.40 8.65
N PHE A 259 16.01 3.09 9.80
CA PHE A 259 14.88 3.76 10.45
C PHE A 259 14.39 4.98 9.68
N LYS A 260 15.27 5.74 9.02
CA LYS A 260 14.90 6.86 8.14
C LYS A 260 14.03 6.37 6.99
N ALA A 261 14.47 5.31 6.32
CA ALA A 261 13.71 4.71 5.24
C ALA A 261 12.39 4.10 5.75
N PHE A 262 12.42 3.33 6.84
CA PHE A 262 11.28 2.54 7.29
C PHE A 262 10.23 3.33 8.08
N LEU A 263 10.68 4.19 9.00
CA LEU A 263 9.82 4.94 9.91
C LEU A 263 9.76 6.44 9.57
N GLY A 264 10.54 6.94 8.62
CA GLY A 264 10.67 8.39 8.44
C GLY A 264 11.48 9.06 9.55
N TYR A 265 12.35 8.32 10.22
CA TYR A 265 13.20 8.87 11.27
C TYR A 265 14.14 9.97 10.73
N SER A 266 14.20 11.07 11.46
CA SER A 266 15.20 12.12 11.30
C SER A 266 15.82 12.41 12.67
N HIS A 267 17.14 12.57 12.69
CA HIS A 267 17.89 12.87 13.91
C HIS A 267 17.83 14.36 14.26
N ASN A 268 17.45 15.21 13.31
CA ASN A 268 17.37 16.65 13.45
C ASN A 268 16.19 17.28 12.66
N PRO A 269 14.93 16.86 12.90
CA PRO A 269 13.83 17.27 12.06
C PRO A 269 13.43 18.73 12.28
N SER A 270 12.86 19.33 11.22
CA SER A 270 12.18 20.62 11.32
C SER A 270 10.79 20.46 11.97
N VAL A 271 10.21 21.59 12.40
CA VAL A 271 8.85 21.60 12.98
C VAL A 271 7.84 21.05 11.97
N GLU A 272 8.00 21.42 10.69
CA GLU A 272 7.12 21.01 9.60
C GLU A 272 7.19 19.51 9.36
N GLU A 273 8.38 18.91 9.43
CA GLU A 273 8.56 17.46 9.30
C GLU A 273 7.87 16.69 10.42
N VAL A 274 8.02 17.14 11.68
CA VAL A 274 7.35 16.53 12.84
C VAL A 274 5.83 16.64 12.70
N VAL A 275 5.33 17.82 12.34
CA VAL A 275 3.89 18.06 12.15
C VAL A 275 3.36 17.25 10.97
N ALA A 276 4.09 17.18 9.86
CA ALA A 276 3.71 16.38 8.70
C ALA A 276 3.61 14.90 9.07
N TYR A 277 4.58 14.36 9.81
CA TYR A 277 4.59 12.96 10.23
C TYR A 277 3.38 12.60 11.11
N TRP A 278 3.23 13.30 12.24
CA TRP A 278 2.17 12.99 13.21
C TRP A 278 0.79 13.37 12.69
N GLY A 279 0.68 14.50 11.98
CA GLY A 279 -0.54 14.93 11.33
C GLY A 279 -1.02 13.93 10.29
N TYR A 280 -0.11 13.40 9.46
CA TYR A 280 -0.43 12.37 8.48
C TYR A 280 -0.92 11.07 9.13
N LEU A 281 -0.23 10.57 10.16
CA LEU A 281 -0.66 9.37 10.88
C LEU A 281 -2.01 9.57 11.58
N PHE A 282 -2.26 10.75 12.14
CA PHE A 282 -3.53 11.09 12.78
C PHE A 282 -4.69 11.12 11.76
N LEU A 283 -4.48 11.74 10.59
CA LEU A 283 -5.47 11.77 9.50
C LEU A 283 -5.79 10.36 8.99
N LEU A 284 -4.78 9.51 8.81
CA LEU A 284 -4.96 8.11 8.47
C LEU A 284 -5.75 7.35 9.53
N PHE A 285 -5.42 7.56 10.81
CA PHE A 285 -6.12 6.93 11.92
C PHE A 285 -7.61 7.33 11.96
N ILE A 286 -7.92 8.60 11.73
CA ILE A 286 -9.30 9.08 11.60
C ILE A 286 -9.98 8.43 10.38
N GLY A 287 -9.32 8.39 9.22
CA GLY A 287 -9.84 7.79 8.00
C GLY A 287 -10.19 6.31 8.18
N LEU A 288 -9.33 5.56 8.87
CA LEU A 288 -9.57 4.16 9.21
C LEU A 288 -10.67 3.99 10.27
N SER A 289 -10.73 4.87 11.27
CA SER A 289 -11.70 4.79 12.37
C SER A 289 -13.13 5.13 11.94
N ARG A 290 -13.32 6.18 11.14
CA ARG A 290 -14.64 6.56 10.58
C ARG A 290 -15.25 5.43 9.74
N ARG A 291 -14.40 4.69 9.03
CA ARG A 291 -14.82 3.56 8.21
C ARG A 291 -15.31 2.38 9.03
N ASN A 292 -14.68 2.11 10.17
CA ASN A 292 -15.05 1.00 11.03
C ASN A 292 -16.45 1.20 11.67
N GLN A 293 -16.82 2.46 11.95
CA GLN A 293 -18.14 2.81 12.50
C GLN A 293 -19.28 2.71 11.47
N GLY A 294 -19.02 3.01 10.19
CA GLY A 294 -20.04 2.90 9.13
C GLY A 294 -20.53 1.46 8.87
N GLY A 295 -19.74 0.45 9.26
CA GLY A 295 -20.17 -0.96 9.26
C GLY A 295 -21.05 -1.33 10.45
N ALA A 296 -20.74 -0.83 11.65
CA ALA A 296 -21.50 -1.11 12.87
C ALA A 296 -22.94 -0.55 12.78
N VAL A 297 -23.09 0.73 12.42
CA VAL A 297 -24.40 1.42 12.33
C VAL A 297 -25.35 0.75 11.33
N ARG A 298 -24.82 0.12 10.28
CA ARG A 298 -25.63 -0.55 9.25
C ARG A 298 -26.13 -1.92 9.69
N THR A 299 -25.43 -2.57 10.63
CA THR A 299 -25.80 -3.87 11.19
C THR A 299 -26.91 -3.70 12.21
N ASP A 300 -26.83 -2.64 13.04
CA ASP A 300 -27.84 -2.32 14.05
C ASP A 300 -29.18 -1.91 13.41
N ARG A 301 -29.16 -1.07 12.35
CA ARG A 301 -30.38 -0.73 11.60
C ARG A 301 -31.05 -1.92 10.92
N ALA A 302 -30.26 -2.88 10.42
CA ALA A 302 -30.78 -4.10 9.80
C ALA A 302 -31.40 -5.04 10.85
N ALA A 303 -30.81 -5.11 12.05
CA ALA A 303 -31.37 -5.86 13.18
C ALA A 303 -32.68 -5.22 13.68
N ASP A 304 -32.73 -3.90 13.83
CA ASP A 304 -33.94 -3.17 14.24
C ASP A 304 -35.08 -3.29 13.23
N SER A 305 -34.78 -3.19 11.93
CA SER A 305 -35.79 -3.36 10.88
C SER A 305 -36.28 -4.81 10.73
N GLY A 306 -35.40 -5.80 10.96
CA GLY A 306 -35.79 -7.20 11.03
C GLY A 306 -36.71 -7.50 12.22
N ALA A 307 -36.36 -6.99 13.41
CA ALA A 307 -37.17 -7.13 14.62
C ALA A 307 -38.54 -6.42 14.49
N ALA A 308 -38.59 -5.25 13.86
CA ALA A 308 -39.84 -4.54 13.58
C ALA A 308 -40.76 -5.32 12.62
N ALA A 309 -40.19 -5.93 11.58
CA ALA A 309 -40.94 -6.74 10.61
C ALA A 309 -41.46 -8.06 11.22
N GLU A 310 -40.70 -8.66 12.13
CA GLU A 310 -41.09 -9.89 12.84
C GLU A 310 -42.17 -9.61 13.90
N GLY A 311 -42.06 -8.50 14.64
CA GLY A 311 -43.11 -8.03 15.54
C GLY A 311 -44.45 -7.75 14.84
N ALA A 312 -44.41 -7.19 13.62
CA ALA A 312 -45.60 -6.96 12.81
C ALA A 312 -46.26 -8.25 12.30
N ARG A 313 -45.48 -9.31 12.03
CA ARG A 313 -46.02 -10.62 11.63
C ARG A 313 -46.67 -11.37 12.79
N VAL A 314 -46.11 -11.27 13.99
CA VAL A 314 -46.67 -11.90 15.19
C VAL A 314 -47.96 -11.19 15.64
N ALA A 315 -48.05 -9.87 15.48
CA ALA A 315 -49.27 -9.11 15.76
C ALA A 315 -50.40 -9.32 14.75
N GLY A 316 -50.09 -9.72 13.50
CA GLY A 316 -51.07 -9.97 12.44
C GLY A 316 -51.67 -11.39 12.43
N GLY A 317 -51.15 -12.31 13.25
CA GLY A 317 -51.58 -13.71 13.33
C GLY A 317 -52.58 -13.99 14.46
N GLY A 318 -53.78 -13.41 14.39
CA GLY A 318 -54.90 -13.76 15.28
C GLY A 318 -55.61 -15.07 14.83
N PRO A 319 -56.13 -15.90 15.75
CA PRO A 319 -56.40 -17.31 15.49
C PRO A 319 -57.79 -17.60 14.90
N GLY A 320 -57.84 -18.64 14.06
CA GLY A 320 -58.91 -19.64 14.15
C GLY A 320 -60.05 -19.54 13.14
N GLN A 321 -59.87 -20.17 11.98
CA GLN A 321 -60.98 -20.83 11.29
C GLN A 321 -61.58 -21.88 12.25
N ARG A 322 -62.85 -21.72 12.63
CA ARG A 322 -63.68 -22.81 13.16
C ARG A 322 -64.88 -23.01 12.23
N GLN A 323 -64.91 -24.21 11.65
CA GLN A 323 -66.03 -25.07 11.25
C GLN A 323 -67.44 -24.47 11.15
N GLY A 324 -68.13 -24.79 10.06
CA GLY A 324 -69.59 -24.75 9.98
C GLY A 324 -70.12 -25.29 8.66
N ALA A 325 -70.63 -26.53 8.73
CA ALA A 325 -71.63 -27.24 7.90
C ALA A 325 -71.82 -26.88 6.42
#